data_AF-A0A832HMX7-F1
#
_entry.id   AF-A0A832HMX7-F1
#
_cell.length_a   1.000
_cell.length_b   1.000
_cell.length_c   1.000
_cell.angle_alpha   90.00
_cell.angle_beta   90.00
_cell.angle_gamma   90.00
#
_symmetry.space_group_name_H-M   'P 1'
#
loop_
_entity.id
_entity.type
_entity.pdbx_description
1 polymer ?
#
loop_
_entity_poly.entity_id
_entity_poly.type
_entity_poly.pdbx_seq_one_letter_code
_entity_poly.pdbx_strand_id
1 'polypeptide(L)'
;PDALLADLPMLNALPRLEIRGLMTMAPWTPDPERARPVFKRLRELKAKCEEILGAPMEHLSMGMSGDFEVAIEEGATMVRIGTALFGERQKKD
;
A
#
# COMPACT_ATOMS: atom_id res chain seq x y z
N PRO A 1 -13.04 0.00 2.82
CA PRO A 1 -12.85 1.07 1.80
C PRO A 1 -13.82 2.23 1.98
N ASP A 2 -15.11 1.94 2.17
CA ASP A 2 -16.16 2.98 2.19
C ASP A 2 -15.99 3.99 3.33
N ALA A 3 -15.62 3.54 4.53
CA ALA A 3 -15.31 4.44 5.66
C ALA A 3 -14.18 5.43 5.31
N LEU A 4 -13.08 4.94 4.72
CA LEU A 4 -11.98 5.82 4.28
C LEU A 4 -12.47 6.88 3.30
N LEU A 5 -13.30 6.52 2.31
CA LEU A 5 -13.80 7.47 1.31
C LEU A 5 -14.70 8.53 1.94
N ALA A 6 -15.51 8.15 2.94
CA ALA A 6 -16.35 9.08 3.68
C ALA A 6 -15.54 10.05 4.57
N ASP A 7 -14.48 9.55 5.21
CA ASP A 7 -13.68 10.32 6.17
C ASP A 7 -12.60 11.19 5.50
N LEU A 8 -12.26 10.91 4.23
CA LEU A 8 -11.14 11.52 3.53
C LEU A 8 -11.14 13.07 3.53
N PRO A 9 -12.27 13.77 3.30
CA PRO A 9 -12.30 15.23 3.34
C PRO A 9 -11.96 15.80 4.73
N MET A 10 -12.44 15.14 5.79
CA MET A 10 -12.14 15.54 7.17
C MET A 10 -10.66 15.30 7.51
N LEU A 11 -10.11 14.16 7.09
CA LEU A 11 -8.69 13.85 7.28
C LEU A 11 -7.79 14.85 6.55
N ASN A 12 -8.17 15.26 5.34
CA ASN A 12 -7.43 16.25 4.55
C ASN A 12 -7.48 17.67 5.14
N ALA A 13 -8.47 17.97 5.99
CA ALA A 13 -8.58 19.26 6.66
C ALA A 13 -7.65 19.39 7.89
N LEU A 14 -6.94 18.32 8.28
CA LEU A 14 -6.04 18.35 9.44
C LEU A 14 -4.78 19.17 9.12
N PRO A 15 -4.52 20.31 9.80
CA PRO A 15 -3.55 21.32 9.35
C PRO A 15 -2.07 20.91 9.51
N ARG A 16 -1.79 19.77 10.12
CA ARG A 16 -0.43 19.27 10.38
C ARG A 16 -0.18 17.88 9.79
N LEU A 17 -1.09 17.40 8.96
CA LEU A 17 -0.97 16.12 8.28
C LEU A 17 -1.13 16.34 6.78
N GLU A 18 -0.37 15.58 6.00
CA GLU A 18 -0.48 15.53 4.55
C GLU A 18 -0.74 14.09 4.13
N ILE A 19 -1.81 13.86 3.38
CA ILE A 19 -2.14 12.55 2.86
C ILE A 19 -1.27 12.31 1.62
N ARG A 20 -0.24 11.47 1.75
CA ARG A 20 0.71 11.20 0.66
C ARG A 20 0.37 9.94 -0.15
N GLY A 21 -0.57 9.11 0.31
CA GLY A 21 -0.84 7.83 -0.34
C GLY A 21 -1.58 6.82 0.51
N LEU A 22 -1.64 5.59 -0.01
CA LEU A 22 -2.25 4.45 0.67
C LEU A 22 -1.21 3.37 0.97
N MET A 23 -1.52 2.53 1.96
CA MET A 23 -0.72 1.38 2.34
C MET A 23 -1.61 0.14 2.47
N THR A 24 -1.12 -1.03 2.03
CA THR A 24 -1.75 -2.32 2.32
C THR A 24 -0.72 -3.43 2.53
N MET A 25 -1.18 -4.52 3.15
CA MET A 25 -0.50 -5.81 3.20
C MET A 25 -1.43 -6.87 2.61
N ALA A 26 -0.95 -7.62 1.62
CA ALA A 26 -1.67 -8.78 1.14
C ALA A 26 -1.59 -9.92 2.18
N PRO A 27 -2.57 -10.83 2.22
CA PRO A 27 -2.45 -12.06 2.99
C PRO A 27 -1.18 -12.82 2.61
N TRP A 28 -0.49 -13.39 3.60
CA TRP A 28 0.69 -14.20 3.32
C TRP A 28 0.30 -15.43 2.50
N THR A 29 1.12 -15.73 1.50
CA THR A 29 0.91 -16.82 0.56
C THR A 29 2.26 -17.20 -0.06
N PRO A 30 2.47 -18.49 -0.39
CA PRO A 30 3.66 -18.89 -1.14
C PRO A 30 3.61 -18.47 -2.62
N ASP A 31 2.43 -18.10 -3.14
CA ASP A 31 2.24 -17.68 -4.53
C ASP A 31 2.00 -16.16 -4.60
N PRO A 32 2.99 -15.36 -5.04
CA PRO A 32 2.89 -13.90 -5.06
C PRO A 32 1.74 -13.38 -5.93
N GLU A 33 1.31 -14.14 -6.94
CA GLU A 33 0.19 -13.74 -7.81
C GLU A 33 -1.12 -13.62 -7.04
N ARG A 34 -1.28 -14.35 -5.93
CA ARG A 34 -2.48 -14.24 -5.09
C ARG A 34 -2.56 -12.90 -4.36
N ALA A 35 -1.46 -12.13 -4.29
CA ALA A 35 -1.46 -10.75 -3.80
C ALA A 35 -1.92 -9.73 -4.85
N ARG A 36 -1.80 -10.05 -6.16
CA ARG A 36 -2.12 -9.12 -7.26
C ARG A 36 -3.51 -8.48 -7.15
N PRO A 37 -4.60 -9.23 -6.86
CA PRO A 37 -5.93 -8.62 -6.74
C PRO A 37 -6.01 -7.57 -5.62
N VAL A 38 -5.24 -7.73 -4.54
CA VAL A 38 -5.17 -6.77 -3.44
C VAL A 38 -4.47 -5.49 -3.88
N PHE A 39 -3.32 -5.61 -4.56
CA PHE A 39 -2.54 -4.47 -5.03
C PHE A 39 -3.27 -3.69 -6.13
N LYS A 40 -3.86 -4.39 -7.09
CA LYS A 40 -4.74 -3.79 -8.11
C LYS A 40 -5.88 -3.01 -7.46
N ARG A 41 -6.52 -3.59 -6.45
CA ARG A 41 -7.62 -2.92 -5.73
C ARG A 41 -7.15 -1.69 -4.96
N LEU A 42 -5.95 -1.71 -4.39
CA LEU A 42 -5.38 -0.53 -3.72
C LEU A 42 -5.12 0.61 -4.71
N ARG A 43 -4.59 0.30 -5.90
CA ARG A 43 -4.40 1.29 -6.98
C ARG A 43 -5.71 1.93 -7.41
N GLU A 44 -6.76 1.12 -7.62
CA GLU A 44 -8.10 1.62 -7.94
C GLU A 44 -8.67 2.49 -6.82
N LEU A 45 -8.45 2.11 -5.55
CA LEU A 45 -8.88 2.90 -4.41
C LEU A 45 -8.15 4.24 -4.33
N LYS A 46 -6.84 4.27 -4.63
CA LYS A 46 -6.06 5.50 -4.72
C LYS A 46 -6.67 6.46 -5.74
N ALA A 47 -7.01 5.99 -6.94
CA ALA A 47 -7.64 6.83 -7.96
C ALA A 47 -8.94 7.49 -7.45
N LYS A 48 -9.79 6.74 -6.74
CA LYS A 48 -11.01 7.28 -6.11
C LYS A 48 -10.71 8.32 -5.03
N CYS A 49 -9.68 8.09 -4.22
CA CYS A 49 -9.24 9.06 -3.23
C CYS A 49 -8.77 10.37 -3.89
N GLU A 50 -8.02 10.28 -4.99
CA GLU A 50 -7.55 11.44 -5.76
C GLU A 50 -8.71 12.24 -6.36
N GLU A 51 -9.74 11.56 -6.87
CA GLU A 51 -10.97 12.21 -7.36
C GLU A 51 -11.68 13.01 -6.26
N ILE A 52 -11.80 12.44 -5.05
CA ILE A 52 -12.45 13.10 -3.90
C ILE A 52 -11.63 14.28 -3.41
N LEU A 53 -10.30 14.14 -3.36
CA LEU A 53 -9.40 15.18 -2.87
C LEU A 53 -9.17 16.29 -3.91
N GLY A 54 -9.42 16.01 -5.20
CA GLY A 54 -9.05 16.91 -6.30
C GLY A 54 -7.54 17.11 -6.43
N ALA A 55 -6.74 16.17 -5.89
CA ALA A 55 -5.29 16.25 -5.84
C ALA A 55 -4.66 14.86 -5.96
N PRO A 56 -3.47 14.74 -6.59
CA PRO A 56 -2.79 13.46 -6.69
C PRO A 56 -2.26 13.01 -5.33
N MET A 57 -2.25 11.70 -5.11
CA MET A 57 -1.49 11.07 -4.05
C MET A 57 -0.24 10.45 -4.66
N GLU A 58 0.89 10.62 -3.99
CA GLU A 58 2.17 10.19 -4.53
C GLU A 58 2.38 8.68 -4.40
N HIS A 59 1.87 8.07 -3.33
CA HIS A 59 2.36 6.78 -2.91
C HIS A 59 1.35 5.63 -2.90
N LEU A 60 1.82 4.48 -3.35
CA LEU A 60 1.29 3.16 -3.02
C LEU A 60 2.37 2.39 -2.27
N SER A 61 2.22 2.29 -0.95
CA SER A 61 3.07 1.46 -0.11
C SER A 61 2.50 0.04 -0.06
N MET A 62 3.02 -0.85 -0.89
CA MET A 62 2.58 -2.23 -0.98
C MET A 62 3.71 -3.11 -1.53
N GLY A 63 3.70 -4.40 -1.19
CA GLY A 63 4.81 -5.31 -1.48
C GLY A 63 5.82 -5.42 -0.33
N MET A 64 6.18 -6.66 -0.03
CA MET A 64 7.15 -7.12 0.96
C MET A 64 8.06 -8.16 0.30
N SER A 65 9.00 -8.75 1.04
CA SER A 65 10.02 -9.66 0.51
C SER A 65 9.51 -10.79 -0.39
N GLY A 66 8.26 -11.25 -0.23
CA GLY A 66 7.71 -12.37 -1.00
C GLY A 66 6.79 -11.98 -2.16
N ASP A 67 6.44 -10.71 -2.32
CA ASP A 67 5.42 -10.26 -3.29
C ASP A 67 5.72 -8.87 -3.90
N PHE A 68 6.93 -8.33 -3.70
CA PHE A 68 7.28 -6.98 -4.14
C PHE A 68 7.34 -6.83 -5.66
N GLU A 69 7.68 -7.87 -6.42
CA GLU A 69 7.69 -7.82 -7.89
C GLU A 69 6.27 -7.58 -8.44
N VAL A 70 5.31 -8.38 -7.97
CA VAL A 70 3.88 -8.22 -8.30
C VAL A 70 3.37 -6.86 -7.83
N ALA A 71 3.82 -6.38 -6.67
CA ALA A 71 3.46 -5.04 -6.19
C ALA A 71 3.96 -3.93 -7.13
N ILE A 72 5.20 -4.02 -7.63
CA ILE A 72 5.78 -3.06 -8.58
C ILE A 72 5.00 -3.05 -9.89
N GLU A 73 4.65 -4.23 -10.43
CA GLU A 73 3.84 -4.34 -11.64
C GLU A 73 2.45 -3.70 -11.49
N GLU A 74 1.85 -3.77 -10.30
CA GLU A 74 0.59 -3.10 -9.98
C GLU A 74 0.75 -1.63 -9.55
N GLY A 75 1.95 -1.06 -9.65
CA GLY A 75 2.23 0.36 -9.47
C GLY A 75 2.66 0.77 -8.06
N ALA A 76 3.24 -0.13 -7.27
CA ALA A 76 3.86 0.23 -6.00
C ALA A 76 4.96 1.27 -6.20
N THR A 77 4.96 2.30 -5.37
CA THR A 77 6.00 3.34 -5.33
C THR A 77 6.91 3.18 -4.12
N MET A 78 6.48 2.38 -3.13
CA MET A 78 7.25 2.03 -1.94
C MET A 78 7.04 0.55 -1.62
N VAL A 79 8.12 -0.23 -1.68
CA VAL A 79 8.17 -1.63 -1.23
C VAL A 79 8.86 -1.72 0.13
N ARG A 80 8.50 -2.73 0.94
CA ARG A 80 8.98 -2.88 2.32
C ARG A 80 9.73 -4.21 2.48
N ILE A 81 11.04 -4.20 2.19
CA ILE A 81 11.84 -5.42 2.13
C ILE A 81 12.57 -5.68 3.45
N GLY A 82 12.30 -6.85 4.04
CA GLY A 82 12.91 -7.30 5.30
C GLY A 82 13.79 -8.53 5.07
N THR A 83 13.20 -9.73 5.16
CA THR A 83 13.90 -11.02 5.02
C THR A 83 14.78 -11.13 3.78
N ALA A 84 14.37 -10.59 2.62
CA ALA A 84 15.21 -10.67 1.42
C ALA A 84 16.48 -9.82 1.50
N LEU A 85 16.53 -8.79 2.36
CA LEU A 85 17.73 -7.98 2.61
C LEU A 85 18.52 -8.46 3.82
N PHE A 86 17.84 -8.83 4.92
CA PHE A 86 18.47 -9.10 6.22
C PHE A 86 18.51 -10.58 6.61
N GLY A 87 17.89 -11.47 5.83
CA GLY A 87 17.72 -12.88 6.18
C GLY A 87 16.68 -13.11 7.28
N GLU A 88 16.61 -14.37 7.74
CA GLU A 88 15.74 -14.76 8.84
C GLU A 88 16.14 -14.09 10.16
N ARG A 89 15.14 -13.77 10.99
CA ARG A 89 15.41 -13.21 12.32
C ARG A 89 16.05 -14.29 13.20
N GLN A 90 17.27 -14.04 13.67
CA GLN A 90 17.89 -14.90 14.67
C GLN A 90 17.04 -14.92 15.94
N LYS A 91 16.64 -16.11 16.39
CA LYS A 91 16.05 -16.27 17.72
C LYS A 91 17.16 -16.06 18.74
N LYS A 92 16.91 -15.23 19.76
CA LYS A 92 17.76 -15.21 20.94
C LYS A 92 17.45 -16.47 21.75
N ASP A 93 18.50 -17.19 22.11
CA ASP A 93 18.45 -18.29 23.08
C ASP A 93 18.02 -17.78 24.47
#